data_AF-A0A1Y3ZUZ8-F1
#
_entry.id   AF-A0A1Y3ZUZ8-F1
#
_cell.length_a   1.000
_cell.length_b   1.000
_cell.length_c   1.000
_cell.angle_alpha   90.00
_cell.angle_beta   90.00
_cell.angle_gamma   90.00
#
_symmetry.space_group_name_H-M   'P 1'
#
loop_
_entity.id
_entity.type
_entity.pdbx_description
1 polymer ?
#
loop_
_entity_poly.entity_id
_entity_poly.type
_entity_poly.pdbx_seq_one_letter_code
_entity_poly.pdbx_strand_id
1 'polypeptide(L)'
;MEDITRIRAQKLRKNATKEENHLWYDFLRTYPVQFLRQKPFGPYIVDFYCYKARLAIELDGSQHYEGNGPELDAARTAYLQEVEKIKVLRFTNLEIKQNFEGVCAVIDRQVKAAFPSSVWPSASHLPPGKGYNRRSMKTVTIYTDGACSGNPGPGGWGAILQYGEFKKELSGGEAHTTNNRMELTGVITALKALKEPCIVELYSDSKYVIDALEKGWARGWKARGWVKGDKKPALNPDLWATLLDLCDYHTVHLHWVKGHADNPFNNRCDELAVAESRKYK
;
A
#
# COMPACT_ATOMS: atom_id res chain seq x y z
N MET A 1 2.19 6.25 -28.52
CA MET A 1 2.21 7.40 -27.57
C MET A 1 1.63 7.00 -26.22
N GLU A 2 0.48 6.31 -26.18
CA GLU A 2 -0.17 5.81 -24.96
C GLU A 2 0.73 4.93 -24.07
N ASP A 3 1.55 4.05 -24.64
CA ASP A 3 2.45 3.20 -23.85
C ASP A 3 3.50 3.98 -23.07
N ILE A 4 4.02 5.07 -23.63
CA ILE A 4 5.01 5.93 -22.96
C ILE A 4 4.36 6.64 -21.77
N THR A 5 3.15 7.17 -21.94
CA THR A 5 2.40 7.84 -20.86
C THR A 5 2.01 6.86 -19.76
N ARG A 6 1.64 5.62 -20.11
CA ARG A 6 1.33 4.56 -19.16
C ARG A 6 2.54 4.15 -18.32
N ILE A 7 3.72 4.01 -18.93
CA ILE A 7 4.99 3.74 -18.24
C ILE A 7 5.34 4.90 -17.30
N ARG A 8 5.16 6.15 -17.75
CA ARG A 8 5.38 7.35 -16.92
C ARG A 8 4.45 7.37 -15.71
N ALA A 9 3.16 7.08 -15.89
CA ALA A 9 2.21 6.98 -14.78
C ALA A 9 2.60 5.90 -13.76
N GLN A 10 3.09 4.74 -14.20
CA GLN A 10 3.59 3.71 -13.28
C GLN A 10 4.82 4.18 -12.50
N LYS A 11 5.72 4.95 -13.14
CA LYS A 11 6.90 5.53 -12.46
C LYS A 11 6.48 6.59 -11.43
N LEU A 12 5.52 7.45 -11.77
CA LEU A 12 4.99 8.47 -10.84
C LEU A 12 4.31 7.83 -9.62
N ARG A 13 3.55 6.74 -9.79
CA ARG A 13 2.97 6.02 -8.64
C ARG A 13 4.02 5.50 -7.67
N LYS A 14 5.19 5.08 -8.18
CA LYS A 14 6.30 4.57 -7.37
C LYS A 14 7.08 5.69 -6.66
N ASN A 15 7.09 6.89 -7.24
CA ASN A 15 7.87 8.03 -6.77
C ASN A 15 6.98 9.17 -6.26
N ALA A 16 5.78 8.84 -5.76
CA ALA A 16 4.84 9.84 -5.27
C ALA A 16 5.43 10.61 -4.07
N THR A 17 5.17 11.92 -4.03
CA THR A 17 5.62 12.82 -2.98
C THR A 17 5.01 12.44 -1.62
N LYS A 18 5.58 12.99 -0.54
CA LYS A 18 5.02 12.77 0.81
C LYS A 18 3.60 13.31 0.90
N GLU A 19 3.34 14.44 0.24
CA GLU A 19 2.07 15.14 0.19
C GLU A 19 1.02 14.36 -0.63
N GLU A 20 1.41 13.79 -1.78
CA GLU A 20 0.55 12.87 -2.54
C GLU A 20 0.21 11.62 -1.74
N ASN A 21 1.19 11.02 -1.07
CA ASN A 21 0.94 9.86 -0.23
C ASN A 21 0.03 10.22 0.95
N HIS A 22 0.21 11.38 1.57
CA HIS A 22 -0.65 11.87 2.64
C HIS A 22 -2.10 12.00 2.18
N LEU A 23 -2.36 12.73 1.09
CA LEU A 23 -3.72 12.89 0.57
C LEU A 23 -4.33 11.56 0.12
N TRP A 24 -3.53 10.69 -0.49
CA TRP A 24 -4.00 9.38 -0.94
C TRP A 24 -4.40 8.48 0.23
N TYR A 25 -3.47 8.21 1.14
CA TYR A 25 -3.66 7.21 2.18
C TYR A 25 -4.60 7.68 3.28
N ASP A 26 -4.64 8.99 3.57
CA ASP A 26 -5.39 9.52 4.70
C ASP A 26 -6.81 9.98 4.32
N PHE A 27 -7.09 10.18 3.02
CA PHE A 27 -8.40 10.63 2.56
C PHE A 27 -8.92 9.90 1.31
N LEU A 28 -8.25 9.98 0.17
CA LEU A 28 -8.83 9.57 -1.12
C LEU A 28 -9.02 8.06 -1.27
N ARG A 29 -8.14 7.25 -0.67
CA ARG A 29 -8.18 5.78 -0.81
C ARG A 29 -9.41 5.15 -0.16
N THR A 30 -9.91 5.73 0.92
CA THR A 30 -11.08 5.24 1.68
C THR A 30 -12.35 6.04 1.35
N TYR A 31 -12.27 6.97 0.40
CA TYR A 31 -13.40 7.79 0.01
C TYR A 31 -14.51 6.90 -0.62
N PRO A 32 -15.81 7.18 -0.37
CA PRO A 32 -16.93 6.34 -0.84
C PRO A 32 -17.00 6.15 -2.36
N VAL A 33 -16.42 7.09 -3.09
CA VAL A 33 -16.31 7.05 -4.55
C VAL A 33 -14.85 6.82 -4.91
N GLN A 34 -14.62 5.89 -5.83
CA GLN A 34 -13.29 5.50 -6.25
C GLN A 34 -12.50 6.67 -6.84
N PHE A 35 -11.32 6.89 -6.28
CA PHE A 35 -10.25 7.66 -6.88
C PHE A 35 -9.18 6.73 -7.44
N LEU A 36 -8.50 7.17 -8.50
CA LEU A 36 -7.36 6.49 -9.11
C LEU A 36 -6.15 7.39 -9.06
N ARG A 37 -4.97 6.81 -8.85
CA ARG A 37 -3.69 7.53 -8.83
C ARG A 37 -3.09 7.65 -10.23
N GLN A 38 -2.47 8.78 -10.51
CA GLN A 38 -1.58 9.01 -11.65
C GLN A 38 -2.25 8.59 -12.95
N LYS A 39 -3.42 9.16 -13.23
CA LYS A 39 -4.29 8.74 -14.33
C LYS A 39 -3.90 9.47 -15.63
N PRO A 40 -3.55 8.75 -16.72
CA PRO A 40 -3.30 9.37 -18.01
C PRO A 40 -4.56 9.88 -18.70
N PHE A 41 -4.45 11.05 -19.33
CA PHE A 41 -5.39 11.65 -20.29
C PHE A 41 -4.58 12.24 -21.45
N GLY A 42 -4.53 11.53 -22.58
CA GLY A 42 -3.68 11.89 -23.72
C GLY A 42 -2.20 12.01 -23.31
N PRO A 43 -1.55 13.17 -23.52
CA PRO A 43 -0.16 13.40 -23.12
C PRO A 43 0.01 13.74 -21.63
N TYR A 44 -1.08 13.99 -20.90
CA TYR A 44 -1.06 14.48 -19.52
C TYR A 44 -1.37 13.37 -18.52
N ILE A 45 -0.89 13.53 -17.29
CA ILE A 45 -1.17 12.64 -16.17
C ILE A 45 -1.64 13.50 -15.00
N VAL A 46 -2.77 13.15 -14.41
CA VAL A 46 -3.31 13.81 -13.21
C VAL A 46 -3.00 12.97 -11.97
N ASP A 47 -2.70 13.61 -10.84
CA ASP A 47 -2.25 12.89 -9.63
C ASP A 47 -3.33 11.99 -9.05
N PHE A 48 -4.57 12.50 -8.97
CA PHE A 48 -5.74 11.71 -8.61
C PHE A 48 -6.92 12.00 -9.52
N TYR A 49 -7.73 10.98 -9.79
CA TYR A 49 -8.91 11.12 -10.63
C TYR A 49 -10.10 10.28 -10.15
N CYS A 50 -11.26 10.91 -10.07
CA CYS A 50 -12.54 10.27 -9.79
C CYS A 50 -13.41 10.27 -11.06
N TYR A 51 -13.65 9.08 -11.62
CA TYR A 51 -14.49 8.92 -12.82
C TYR A 51 -15.92 9.40 -12.61
N LYS A 52 -16.53 9.04 -11.48
CA LYS A 52 -17.95 9.34 -11.25
C LYS A 52 -18.22 10.84 -11.10
N ALA A 53 -17.28 11.59 -10.53
CA ALA A 53 -17.38 13.04 -10.39
C ALA A 53 -16.73 13.83 -11.54
N ARG A 54 -16.11 13.14 -12.51
CA ARG A 54 -15.25 13.74 -13.55
C ARG A 54 -14.28 14.77 -12.97
N LEU A 55 -13.65 14.40 -11.85
CA LEU A 55 -12.85 15.30 -11.03
C LEU A 55 -11.40 14.82 -10.98
N ALA A 56 -10.48 15.67 -11.43
CA ALA A 56 -9.05 15.53 -11.24
C ALA A 56 -8.59 16.39 -10.06
N ILE A 57 -7.64 15.86 -9.29
CA ILE A 57 -6.94 16.57 -8.22
C ILE A 57 -5.45 16.52 -8.54
N GLU A 58 -4.81 17.68 -8.52
CA GLU A 58 -3.37 17.86 -8.73
C GLU A 58 -2.75 18.50 -7.50
N LEU A 59 -1.59 18.00 -7.10
CA LEU A 59 -0.78 18.56 -6.04
C LEU A 59 0.41 19.28 -6.65
N ASP A 60 0.55 20.57 -6.34
CA ASP A 60 1.74 21.33 -6.71
C ASP A 60 2.91 20.92 -5.84
N GLY A 61 3.59 19.85 -6.29
CA GLY A 61 4.97 19.57 -5.98
C GLY A 61 5.85 20.69 -6.54
N SER A 62 6.97 20.99 -5.88
CA SER A 62 7.96 22.00 -6.28
C SER A 62 8.71 21.65 -7.59
N GLN A 63 8.00 21.21 -8.63
CA GLN A 63 8.50 20.95 -9.98
C GLN A 63 7.69 21.69 -11.06
N HIS A 64 6.85 22.66 -10.70
CA HIS A 64 6.11 23.48 -11.68
C HIS A 64 6.82 24.76 -12.15
N TYR A 65 8.13 24.91 -11.92
CA TYR A 65 8.92 26.00 -12.52
C TYR A 65 10.14 25.55 -13.33
N GLU A 66 10.18 24.29 -13.78
CA GLU A 66 11.21 23.85 -14.71
C GLU A 66 10.58 23.42 -16.05
N GLY A 67 10.27 24.41 -16.90
CA GLY A 67 10.44 24.23 -18.35
C GLY A 67 9.27 24.53 -19.29
N ASN A 68 8.03 24.70 -18.82
CA ASN A 68 6.88 24.89 -19.72
C ASN A 68 6.13 26.18 -19.38
N GLY A 69 6.22 27.19 -20.25
CA GLY A 69 5.63 28.52 -20.03
C GLY A 69 4.10 28.54 -19.87
N PRO A 70 3.51 29.70 -19.51
CA PRO A 70 2.09 29.86 -19.20
C PRO A 70 1.13 29.33 -20.29
N GLU A 71 1.56 29.35 -21.55
CA GLU A 71 0.80 28.84 -22.70
C GLU A 71 0.60 27.31 -22.69
N LEU A 72 1.57 26.55 -22.16
CA LEU A 72 1.49 25.09 -22.07
C LEU A 72 0.56 24.63 -20.93
N ASP A 73 0.47 25.40 -19.84
CA ASP A 73 -0.49 25.15 -18.77
C ASP A 73 -1.93 25.50 -19.19
N ALA A 74 -2.10 26.54 -20.01
CA ALA A 74 -3.39 26.88 -20.62
C ALA A 74 -3.87 25.76 -21.57
N ALA A 75 -2.98 25.25 -22.43
CA ALA A 75 -3.30 24.12 -23.33
C ALA A 75 -3.65 22.83 -22.56
N ARG A 76 -2.91 22.53 -21.47
CA ARG A 76 -3.22 21.40 -20.57
C ARG A 76 -4.60 21.56 -19.95
N THR A 77 -4.89 22.75 -19.43
CA THR A 77 -6.16 23.05 -18.77
C THR A 77 -7.32 22.95 -19.76
N ALA A 78 -7.19 23.54 -20.95
CA ALA A 78 -8.17 23.44 -22.02
C ALA A 78 -8.41 22.00 -22.47
N TYR A 79 -7.35 21.19 -22.62
CA TYR A 79 -7.51 19.77 -22.96
C TYR A 79 -8.31 19.01 -21.90
N LEU A 80 -7.95 19.16 -20.62
CA LEU A 80 -8.64 18.45 -19.53
C LEU A 80 -10.10 18.95 -19.38
N GLN A 81 -10.35 20.24 -19.48
CA GLN A 81 -11.68 20.82 -19.22
C GLN A 81 -12.61 20.80 -20.42
N GLU A 82 -12.12 21.09 -21.62
CA GLU A 82 -12.97 21.25 -22.81
C GLU A 82 -13.10 19.94 -23.60
N VAL A 83 -11.99 19.20 -23.77
CA VAL A 83 -11.98 17.93 -24.51
C VAL A 83 -12.43 16.80 -23.61
N GLU A 84 -11.71 16.59 -22.50
CA GLU A 84 -12.00 15.50 -21.59
C GLU A 84 -13.15 15.83 -20.64
N LYS A 85 -13.68 17.07 -20.61
CA LYS A 85 -14.78 17.50 -19.72
C LYS A 85 -14.53 17.13 -18.25
N ILE A 86 -13.31 17.31 -17.79
CA ILE A 86 -12.84 17.03 -16.42
C ILE A 86 -12.69 18.33 -15.66
N LYS A 87 -13.27 18.38 -14.46
CA LYS A 87 -13.00 19.46 -13.52
C LYS A 87 -11.66 19.21 -12.83
N VAL A 88 -10.80 20.22 -12.74
CA VAL A 88 -9.47 20.11 -12.11
C VAL A 88 -9.45 20.95 -10.84
N LEU A 89 -9.01 20.36 -9.71
CA LEU A 89 -8.67 21.06 -8.47
C LEU A 89 -7.16 20.98 -8.25
N ARG A 90 -6.55 22.10 -7.89
CA ARG A 90 -5.12 22.20 -7.57
C ARG A 90 -4.95 22.57 -6.11
N PHE A 91 -4.03 21.91 -5.42
CA PHE A 91 -3.64 22.23 -4.06
C PHE A 91 -2.13 22.30 -3.96
N THR A 92 -1.62 23.30 -3.25
CA THR A 92 -0.19 23.41 -2.97
C THR A 92 0.24 22.40 -1.90
N ASN A 93 1.52 22.01 -1.93
CA ASN A 93 2.11 21.24 -0.83
C ASN A 93 1.94 21.90 0.55
N LEU A 94 1.89 23.24 0.60
CA LEU A 94 1.67 23.98 1.84
C LEU A 94 0.25 23.78 2.37
N GLU A 95 -0.76 23.83 1.50
CA GLU A 95 -2.15 23.54 1.87
C GLU A 95 -2.32 22.12 2.38
N ILE A 96 -1.66 21.14 1.75
CA ILE A 96 -1.67 19.76 2.23
C ILE A 96 -1.06 19.63 3.63
N LYS A 97 0.00 20.39 3.93
CA LYS A 97 0.68 20.34 5.22
C LYS A 97 -0.05 21.11 6.32
N GLN A 98 -0.59 22.29 5.99
CA GLN A 98 -1.09 23.24 6.97
C GLN A 98 -2.62 23.31 7.04
N ASN A 99 -3.32 22.87 5.99
CA ASN A 99 -4.76 22.97 5.88
C ASN A 99 -5.39 21.71 5.23
N PHE A 100 -4.93 20.53 5.68
CA PHE A 100 -5.38 19.25 5.13
C PHE A 100 -6.90 19.09 5.18
N GLU A 101 -7.53 19.49 6.30
CA GLU A 101 -8.99 19.42 6.45
C GLU A 101 -9.72 20.31 5.43
N GLY A 102 -9.22 21.51 5.17
CA GLY A 102 -9.75 22.41 4.16
C GLY A 102 -9.68 21.79 2.76
N VAL A 103 -8.56 21.14 2.43
CA VAL A 103 -8.38 20.41 1.16
C VAL A 103 -9.42 19.29 1.04
N CYS A 104 -9.54 18.44 2.05
CA CYS A 104 -10.52 17.34 2.09
C CYS A 104 -11.96 17.87 1.93
N ALA A 105 -12.28 18.98 2.59
CA ALA A 105 -13.61 19.58 2.53
C ALA A 105 -13.96 20.15 1.15
N VAL A 106 -12.99 20.75 0.46
CA VAL A 106 -13.16 21.22 -0.91
C VAL A 106 -13.38 20.03 -1.85
N ILE A 107 -12.58 18.98 -1.74
CA ILE A 107 -12.74 17.77 -2.56
C ILE A 107 -14.13 17.16 -2.34
N ASP A 108 -14.53 16.93 -1.08
CA ASP A 108 -15.83 16.34 -0.75
C ASP A 108 -17.00 17.14 -1.32
N ARG A 109 -16.96 18.47 -1.18
CA ARG A 109 -17.98 19.36 -1.74
C ARG A 109 -18.08 19.22 -3.25
N GLN A 110 -16.95 19.17 -3.93
CA GLN A 110 -16.91 19.08 -5.40
C GLN A 110 -17.36 17.73 -5.90
N VAL A 111 -16.98 16.66 -5.21
CA VAL A 111 -17.45 15.31 -5.52
C VAL A 111 -18.96 15.26 -5.34
N LYS A 112 -19.51 15.70 -4.20
CA LYS A 112 -20.96 15.71 -3.94
C LYS A 112 -21.75 16.56 -4.92
N ALA A 113 -21.24 17.72 -5.32
CA ALA A 113 -21.90 18.58 -6.30
C ALA A 113 -22.06 17.91 -7.68
N ALA A 114 -21.22 16.93 -8.00
CA ALA A 114 -21.32 16.15 -9.22
C ALA A 114 -22.39 15.04 -9.18
N PHE A 115 -23.03 14.79 -8.03
CA PHE A 115 -24.08 13.77 -7.89
C PHE A 115 -25.44 14.39 -7.55
N PRO A 116 -26.54 13.93 -8.19
CA PRO A 116 -27.88 14.18 -7.69
C PRO A 116 -28.08 13.47 -6.34
N SER A 117 -28.79 14.12 -5.43
CA SER A 117 -28.94 13.82 -3.99
C SER A 117 -29.51 12.44 -3.62
N SER A 118 -29.83 11.57 -4.59
CA SER A 118 -30.47 10.26 -4.38
C SER A 118 -29.51 9.06 -4.27
N VAL A 119 -28.18 9.26 -4.38
CA VAL A 119 -27.20 8.15 -4.43
C VAL A 119 -26.16 8.17 -3.30
N TRP A 120 -26.27 9.09 -2.33
CA TRP A 120 -25.31 9.15 -1.22
C TRP A 120 -25.72 8.21 -0.07
N PRO A 121 -24.85 7.30 0.39
CA PRO A 121 -25.01 6.68 1.70
C PRO A 121 -25.00 7.77 2.76
N SER A 122 -26.00 7.78 3.64
CA SER A 122 -26.16 8.77 4.70
C SER A 122 -25.06 8.62 5.76
N ALA A 123 -23.89 9.21 5.52
CA ALA A 123 -22.87 9.50 6.51
C ALA A 123 -22.19 10.83 6.15
N SER A 124 -21.93 11.66 7.15
CA SER A 124 -21.16 12.89 6.99
C SER A 124 -19.70 12.55 6.70
N HIS A 125 -19.27 12.68 5.43
CA HIS A 125 -17.90 12.37 4.96
C HIS A 125 -16.89 13.52 5.12
N LEU A 126 -17.32 14.66 5.66
CA LEU A 126 -16.43 15.74 6.08
C LEU A 126 -15.87 15.40 7.47
N PRO A 127 -14.58 15.65 7.74
CA PRO A 127 -14.05 15.51 9.10
C PRO A 127 -14.81 16.45 10.05
N PRO A 128 -15.45 15.95 11.13
CA PRO A 128 -16.14 16.81 12.08
C PRO A 128 -15.12 17.53 12.95
N GLY A 129 -15.28 18.86 13.09
CA GLY A 129 -14.45 19.70 13.94
C GLY A 129 -14.48 19.26 15.40
N LYS A 130 -13.29 19.34 16.04
CA LYS A 130 -12.99 19.21 17.47
C LYS A 130 -13.89 18.24 18.26
N GLY A 131 -13.43 17.00 18.38
CA GLY A 131 -13.85 16.12 19.48
C GLY A 131 -14.58 14.83 19.10
N TYR A 132 -14.28 14.23 17.94
CA TYR A 132 -14.71 12.86 17.63
C TYR A 132 -13.52 11.92 17.54
N ASN A 133 -13.68 10.76 18.17
CA ASN A 133 -12.68 9.71 18.33
C ASN A 133 -12.07 9.33 16.97
N ARG A 134 -10.76 9.55 16.85
CA ARG A 134 -9.86 9.02 15.81
C ARG A 134 -10.34 7.61 15.45
N ARG A 135 -10.94 7.36 14.28
CA ARG A 135 -10.75 6.02 13.67
C ARG A 135 -9.32 6.01 13.15
N SER A 136 -8.37 5.98 14.09
CA SER A 136 -6.99 5.65 13.82
C SER A 136 -7.01 4.38 12.99
N MET A 137 -6.23 4.32 11.92
CA MET A 137 -5.96 3.04 11.25
C MET A 137 -5.67 2.02 12.35
N LYS A 138 -6.39 0.90 12.32
CA LYS A 138 -6.25 -0.13 13.35
C LYS A 138 -4.80 -0.57 13.36
N THR A 139 -4.18 -0.49 14.52
CA THR A 139 -2.84 -1.04 14.73
C THR A 139 -3.00 -2.52 15.08
N VAL A 140 -2.51 -3.38 14.20
CA VAL A 140 -2.52 -4.83 14.38
C VAL A 140 -1.09 -5.29 14.59
N THR A 141 -0.83 -6.00 15.68
CA THR A 141 0.47 -6.64 15.89
C THR A 141 0.43 -8.01 15.24
N ILE A 142 1.43 -8.32 14.42
CA ILE A 142 1.53 -9.60 13.71
C ILE A 142 2.85 -10.26 14.08
N TYR A 143 2.81 -11.52 14.47
CA TYR A 143 3.97 -12.39 14.65
C TYR A 143 3.95 -13.47 13.60
N THR A 144 5.10 -13.80 13.01
CA THR A 144 5.19 -14.83 11.97
C THR A 144 6.49 -15.62 12.05
N ASP A 145 6.38 -16.91 11.76
CA ASP A 145 7.51 -17.83 11.67
C ASP A 145 7.28 -18.86 10.55
N GLY A 146 8.36 -19.48 10.08
CA GLY A 146 8.37 -20.50 9.04
C GLY A 146 9.44 -21.56 9.31
N ALA A 147 9.03 -22.82 9.23
CA ALA A 147 9.89 -23.98 9.47
C ALA A 147 9.86 -24.94 8.28
N CYS A 148 11.01 -25.54 7.96
CA CYS A 148 11.11 -26.54 6.91
C CYS A 148 12.06 -27.68 7.31
N SER A 149 11.60 -28.91 7.19
CA SER A 149 12.39 -30.12 7.49
C SER A 149 13.06 -30.63 6.22
N GLY A 150 14.29 -30.18 5.97
CA GLY A 150 14.95 -30.32 4.67
C GLY A 150 14.73 -29.07 3.82
N ASN A 151 15.67 -28.70 2.96
CA ASN A 151 15.60 -27.45 2.21
C ASN A 151 16.04 -27.65 0.74
N PRO A 152 15.14 -28.12 -0.15
CA PRO A 152 13.69 -28.22 0.03
C PRO A 152 13.20 -29.48 0.78
N GLY A 153 11.99 -29.42 1.35
CA GLY A 153 11.34 -30.52 2.08
C GLY A 153 9.95 -30.14 2.61
N PRO A 154 9.33 -31.00 3.45
CA PRO A 154 8.11 -30.66 4.18
C PRO A 154 8.28 -29.41 5.02
N GLY A 155 7.42 -28.42 4.83
CA GLY A 155 7.48 -27.14 5.54
C GLY A 155 6.12 -26.65 6.01
N GLY A 156 6.15 -25.75 6.99
CA GLY A 156 4.98 -25.11 7.56
C GLY A 156 5.28 -23.68 7.96
N TRP A 157 4.22 -22.90 8.13
CA TRP A 157 4.27 -21.52 8.58
C TRP A 157 3.22 -21.28 9.66
N GLY A 158 3.51 -20.32 10.54
CA GLY A 158 2.63 -19.88 11.62
C GLY A 158 2.54 -18.37 11.63
N ALA A 159 1.35 -17.85 11.93
CA ALA A 159 1.13 -16.42 12.12
C ALA A 159 0.11 -16.15 13.23
N ILE A 160 0.35 -15.11 14.03
CA ILE A 160 -0.56 -14.63 15.07
C ILE A 160 -0.86 -13.17 14.81
N LEU A 161 -2.14 -12.82 14.73
CA LEU A 161 -2.63 -11.45 14.59
C LEU A 161 -3.29 -11.02 15.91
N GLN A 162 -2.94 -9.83 16.39
CA GLN A 162 -3.48 -9.26 17.62
C GLN A 162 -4.02 -7.84 17.37
N TYR A 163 -5.26 -7.60 17.80
CA TYR A 163 -5.91 -6.29 17.75
C TYR A 163 -6.73 -6.07 19.02
N GLY A 164 -6.26 -5.19 19.91
CA GLY A 164 -6.84 -5.02 21.24
C GLY A 164 -6.80 -6.34 22.00
N GLU A 165 -7.95 -6.84 22.46
CA GLU A 165 -8.08 -8.13 23.15
C GLU A 165 -8.23 -9.31 22.19
N PHE A 166 -8.46 -9.07 20.89
CA PHE A 166 -8.68 -10.13 19.92
C PHE A 166 -7.35 -10.70 19.44
N LYS A 167 -7.24 -12.03 19.52
CA LYS A 167 -6.11 -12.81 18.99
C LYS A 167 -6.63 -13.81 17.97
N LYS A 168 -5.92 -13.95 16.85
CA LYS A 168 -6.19 -14.96 15.82
C LYS A 168 -4.89 -15.67 15.44
N GLU A 169 -4.88 -16.99 15.51
CA GLU A 169 -3.78 -17.83 15.02
C GLU A 169 -4.13 -18.35 13.61
N LEU A 170 -3.14 -18.39 12.73
CA LEU A 170 -3.20 -18.93 11.38
C LEU A 170 -1.99 -19.84 11.18
N SER A 171 -2.19 -20.97 10.51
CA SER A 171 -1.10 -21.88 10.15
C SER A 171 -1.43 -22.61 8.85
N GLY A 172 -0.39 -23.10 8.19
CA GLY A 172 -0.50 -23.98 7.04
C GLY A 172 0.85 -24.59 6.69
N GLY A 173 0.88 -25.51 5.74
CA GLY A 173 2.13 -26.12 5.29
C GLY A 173 2.03 -26.76 3.92
N GLU A 174 3.18 -27.12 3.39
CA GLU A 174 3.37 -27.70 2.05
C GLU A 174 4.36 -28.87 2.12
N ALA A 175 4.10 -29.94 1.37
CA ALA A 175 4.94 -31.13 1.37
C ALA A 175 6.35 -30.90 0.76
N HIS A 176 6.49 -29.95 -0.16
CA HIS A 176 7.76 -29.68 -0.85
C HIS A 176 7.98 -28.18 -1.02
N THR A 177 8.64 -27.57 -0.05
CA THR A 177 8.89 -26.12 0.01
C THR A 177 10.28 -25.84 0.60
N THR A 178 10.58 -24.57 0.92
CA THR A 178 11.82 -24.13 1.55
C THR A 178 11.51 -23.26 2.77
N ASN A 179 12.48 -23.09 3.68
CA ASN A 179 12.29 -22.23 4.86
C ASN A 179 11.86 -20.82 4.47
N ASN A 180 12.60 -20.19 3.55
CA ASN A 180 12.33 -18.83 3.09
C ASN A 180 10.92 -18.68 2.47
N ARG A 181 10.41 -19.72 1.78
CA ARG A 181 9.05 -19.68 1.23
C ARG A 181 8.00 -19.74 2.33
N MET A 182 8.22 -20.54 3.37
CA MET A 182 7.31 -20.62 4.51
C MET A 182 7.29 -19.33 5.32
N GLU A 183 8.46 -18.75 5.59
CA GLU A 183 8.58 -17.44 6.25
C GLU A 183 7.79 -16.35 5.47
N LEU A 184 8.00 -16.26 4.15
CA LEU A 184 7.26 -15.33 3.30
C LEU A 184 5.75 -15.59 3.29
N THR A 185 5.35 -16.86 3.24
CA THR A 185 3.95 -17.26 3.18
C THR A 185 3.21 -16.91 4.47
N GLY A 186 3.86 -17.05 5.63
CA GLY A 186 3.32 -16.62 6.91
C GLY A 186 2.97 -15.14 6.92
N VAL A 187 3.90 -14.27 6.49
CA VAL A 187 3.67 -12.82 6.40
C VAL A 187 2.57 -12.49 5.40
N ILE A 188 2.61 -13.05 4.19
CA ILE A 188 1.62 -12.80 3.15
C ILE A 188 0.22 -13.17 3.63
N THR A 189 0.08 -14.34 4.26
CA THR A 189 -1.22 -14.84 4.71
C THR A 189 -1.78 -14.02 5.86
N ALA A 190 -0.91 -13.59 6.79
CA ALA A 190 -1.29 -12.68 7.87
C ALA A 190 -1.79 -11.33 7.34
N LEU A 191 -1.05 -10.71 6.41
CA LEU A 191 -1.46 -9.44 5.80
C LEU A 191 -2.76 -9.58 5.00
N LYS A 192 -2.92 -10.64 4.19
CA LYS A 192 -4.17 -10.91 3.45
C LYS A 192 -5.39 -11.12 4.34
N ALA A 193 -5.21 -11.56 5.58
CA ALA A 193 -6.32 -11.77 6.51
C ALA A 193 -6.93 -10.45 7.01
N LEU A 194 -6.23 -9.31 6.85
CA LEU A 194 -6.71 -7.99 7.19
C LEU A 194 -7.73 -7.50 6.15
N LYS A 195 -8.95 -7.21 6.61
CA LYS A 195 -10.08 -6.85 5.73
C LYS A 195 -10.04 -5.40 5.23
N GLU A 196 -9.22 -4.58 5.85
CA GLU A 196 -9.09 -3.15 5.58
C GLU A 196 -7.62 -2.74 5.77
N PRO A 197 -7.21 -1.55 5.30
CA PRO A 197 -5.87 -1.06 5.56
C PRO A 197 -5.62 -0.86 7.06
N CYS A 198 -4.42 -1.23 7.51
CA CYS A 198 -4.02 -1.20 8.91
C CYS A 198 -2.59 -0.68 9.04
N ILE A 199 -2.27 -0.19 10.25
CA ILE A 199 -0.88 -0.10 10.70
C ILE A 199 -0.53 -1.49 11.23
N VAL A 200 0.55 -2.07 10.76
CA VAL A 200 0.98 -3.41 11.12
C VAL A 200 2.33 -3.33 11.81
N GLU A 201 2.40 -3.76 13.05
CA GLU A 201 3.67 -4.01 13.75
C GLU A 201 4.05 -5.47 13.49
N LEU A 202 4.88 -5.72 12.48
CA LEU A 202 5.27 -7.07 12.04
C LEU A 202 6.54 -7.52 12.75
N TYR A 203 6.41 -8.55 13.58
CA TYR A 203 7.49 -9.23 14.27
C TYR A 203 7.81 -10.56 13.56
N SER A 204 9.07 -10.74 13.18
CA SER A 204 9.57 -11.99 12.62
C SER A 204 11.05 -12.16 12.93
N ASP A 205 11.50 -13.40 13.09
CA ASP A 205 12.91 -13.75 13.23
C ASP A 205 13.62 -14.01 11.89
N SER A 206 12.86 -14.07 10.80
CA SER A 206 13.39 -14.16 9.44
C SER A 206 14.18 -12.89 9.07
N LYS A 207 15.50 -12.97 9.22
CA LYS A 207 16.40 -11.94 8.66
C LYS A 207 16.20 -11.78 7.16
N TYR A 208 15.90 -12.85 6.44
CA TYR A 208 15.68 -12.80 5.00
C TYR A 208 14.51 -11.89 4.66
N VAL A 209 13.38 -12.01 5.35
CA VAL A 209 12.20 -11.17 5.11
C VAL A 209 12.43 -9.75 5.59
N ILE A 210 12.91 -9.57 6.82
CA ILE A 210 13.08 -8.24 7.41
C ILE A 210 14.11 -7.42 6.63
N ASP A 211 15.31 -7.94 6.38
CA ASP A 211 16.36 -7.21 5.64
C ASP A 211 15.90 -6.86 4.22
N ALA A 212 15.22 -7.77 3.53
CA ALA A 212 14.82 -7.55 2.15
C ALA A 212 13.72 -6.47 2.02
N LEU A 213 12.86 -6.32 3.03
CA LEU A 213 11.88 -5.24 3.11
C LEU A 213 12.52 -3.93 3.59
N GLU A 214 13.25 -3.96 4.72
CA GLU A 214 13.83 -2.78 5.37
C GLU A 214 14.89 -2.11 4.48
N LYS A 215 15.82 -2.91 3.92
CA LYS A 215 16.88 -2.40 3.04
C LYS A 215 16.40 -2.19 1.60
N GLY A 216 15.11 -2.43 1.32
CA GLY A 216 14.49 -2.21 0.02
C GLY A 216 14.99 -3.15 -1.09
N TRP A 217 15.64 -4.27 -0.76
CA TRP A 217 16.18 -5.20 -1.75
C TRP A 217 15.09 -5.80 -2.63
N ALA A 218 13.97 -6.23 -2.04
CA ALA A 218 12.85 -6.81 -2.77
C ALA A 218 12.27 -5.82 -3.80
N ARG A 219 12.14 -4.54 -3.43
CA ARG A 219 11.71 -3.47 -4.34
C ARG A 219 12.73 -3.27 -5.47
N GLY A 220 14.02 -3.28 -5.14
CA GLY A 220 15.11 -3.19 -6.10
C GLY A 220 15.19 -4.39 -7.06
N TRP A 221 14.84 -5.60 -6.62
CA TRP A 221 14.72 -6.79 -7.48
C TRP A 221 13.53 -6.64 -8.42
N LYS A 222 12.34 -6.28 -7.91
CA LYS A 222 11.12 -6.04 -8.71
C LYS A 222 11.37 -4.99 -9.81
N ALA A 223 12.08 -3.91 -9.50
CA ALA A 223 12.43 -2.87 -10.46
C ALA A 223 13.37 -3.34 -11.59
N ARG A 224 14.19 -4.36 -11.33
CA ARG A 224 15.14 -4.95 -12.30
C ARG A 224 14.64 -6.25 -12.93
N GLY A 225 13.31 -6.48 -12.91
CA GLY A 225 12.72 -7.70 -13.46
C GLY A 225 13.11 -8.96 -12.68
N TRP A 226 13.20 -8.86 -11.36
CA TRP A 226 13.59 -9.94 -10.43
C TRP A 226 15.03 -10.43 -10.61
N VAL A 227 15.94 -9.51 -10.90
CA VAL A 227 17.38 -9.78 -10.97
C VAL A 227 18.11 -9.06 -9.85
N LYS A 228 19.00 -9.78 -9.16
CA LYS A 228 19.86 -9.27 -8.09
C LYS A 228 21.04 -8.47 -8.65
N GLY A 229 21.80 -7.81 -7.77
CA GLY A 229 23.00 -7.04 -8.16
C GLY A 229 24.10 -7.88 -8.81
N ASP A 230 24.19 -9.16 -8.45
CA ASP A 230 25.12 -10.15 -8.99
C ASP A 230 24.65 -10.76 -10.33
N LYS A 231 23.64 -10.17 -10.99
CA LYS A 231 22.97 -10.67 -12.21
C LYS A 231 22.29 -12.04 -12.06
N LYS A 232 22.20 -12.59 -10.85
CA LYS A 232 21.46 -13.84 -10.61
C LYS A 232 19.97 -13.53 -10.40
N PRO A 233 19.07 -14.47 -10.72
CA PRO A 233 17.65 -14.34 -10.39
C PRO A 233 17.45 -14.14 -8.89
N ALA A 234 16.51 -13.28 -8.52
CA ALA A 234 16.03 -13.18 -7.15
C ALA A 234 15.25 -14.45 -6.79
N LEU A 235 15.40 -14.90 -5.55
CA LEU A 235 14.66 -16.05 -5.05
C LEU A 235 13.21 -15.64 -4.73
N ASN A 236 12.26 -16.54 -4.96
CA ASN A 236 10.83 -16.38 -4.63
C ASN A 236 10.16 -15.11 -5.18
N PRO A 237 10.36 -14.75 -6.47
CA PRO A 237 9.80 -13.52 -7.04
C PRO A 237 8.26 -13.49 -7.02
N ASP A 238 7.62 -14.66 -7.08
CA ASP A 238 6.17 -14.86 -6.96
C ASP A 238 5.63 -14.36 -5.61
N LEU A 239 6.27 -14.79 -4.52
CA LEU A 239 5.88 -14.40 -3.16
C LEU A 239 6.24 -12.94 -2.88
N TRP A 240 7.42 -12.49 -3.30
CA TRP A 240 7.83 -11.10 -3.14
C TRP A 240 6.94 -10.11 -3.89
N ALA A 241 6.47 -10.46 -5.09
CA ALA A 241 5.55 -9.61 -5.84
C ALA A 241 4.28 -9.34 -5.00
N THR A 242 3.71 -10.42 -4.46
CA THR A 242 2.50 -10.39 -3.63
C THR A 242 2.72 -9.64 -2.33
N LEU A 243 3.82 -9.92 -1.62
CA LEU A 243 4.15 -9.27 -0.35
C LEU A 243 4.35 -7.76 -0.53
N LEU A 244 5.04 -7.33 -1.58
CA LEU A 244 5.24 -5.91 -1.84
C LEU A 244 3.91 -5.19 -2.12
N ASP A 245 2.98 -5.81 -2.85
CA ASP A 245 1.66 -5.22 -3.09
C ASP A 245 0.85 -5.09 -1.78
N LEU A 246 1.00 -6.04 -0.85
CA LEU A 246 0.40 -5.98 0.49
C LEU A 246 1.06 -4.91 1.37
N CYS A 247 2.38 -4.75 1.31
CA CYS A 247 3.11 -3.68 1.98
C CYS A 247 2.80 -2.29 1.38
N ASP A 248 2.31 -2.22 0.15
CA ASP A 248 1.80 -0.97 -0.44
C ASP A 248 0.34 -0.70 0.01
N TYR A 249 -0.39 -1.75 0.42
CA TYR A 249 -1.76 -1.65 0.92
C TYR A 249 -1.85 -1.38 2.44
N HIS A 250 -0.94 -1.92 3.25
CA HIS A 250 -0.83 -1.68 4.69
C HIS A 250 0.39 -0.82 5.04
N THR A 251 0.35 -0.07 6.15
CA THR A 251 1.55 0.57 6.69
C THR A 251 2.25 -0.43 7.60
N VAL A 252 3.33 -1.06 7.11
CA VAL A 252 4.03 -2.13 7.84
C VAL A 252 5.30 -1.58 8.48
N HIS A 253 5.37 -1.66 9.81
CA HIS A 253 6.57 -1.44 10.60
C HIS A 253 7.20 -2.80 10.93
N LEU A 254 8.51 -2.90 10.77
CA LEU A 254 9.24 -4.16 10.85
C LEU A 254 10.01 -4.24 12.16
N HIS A 255 9.85 -5.36 12.85
CA HIS A 255 10.57 -5.68 14.09
C HIS A 255 11.26 -7.02 13.91
N TRP A 256 12.57 -6.97 13.71
CA TRP A 256 13.35 -8.20 13.75
C TRP A 256 13.49 -8.66 15.20
N VAL A 257 13.12 -9.91 15.45
CA VAL A 257 13.35 -10.58 16.74
C VAL A 257 14.38 -11.67 16.58
N LYS A 258 15.12 -11.97 17.64
CA LYS A 258 16.06 -13.10 17.61
C LYS A 258 15.26 -14.39 17.80
N GLY A 259 15.41 -15.35 16.88
CA GLY A 259 14.79 -16.68 17.01
C GLY A 259 15.15 -17.33 18.35
N HIS A 260 14.17 -17.99 18.97
CA HIS A 260 14.25 -18.60 20.31
C HIS A 260 14.57 -17.63 21.48
N ALA A 261 14.31 -16.33 21.33
CA ALA A 261 14.32 -15.39 22.45
C ALA A 261 13.01 -15.44 23.26
N ASP A 262 12.95 -14.67 24.36
CA ASP A 262 11.81 -14.58 25.30
C ASP A 262 10.52 -13.96 24.71
N ASN A 263 10.24 -14.12 23.41
CA ASN A 263 8.98 -13.72 22.80
C ASN A 263 8.04 -14.93 22.69
N PRO A 264 7.03 -15.08 23.57
CA PRO A 264 6.14 -16.23 23.57
C PRO A 264 5.32 -16.35 22.27
N PHE A 265 5.04 -15.24 21.58
CA PHE A 265 4.24 -15.25 20.35
C PHE A 265 5.05 -15.73 19.15
N ASN A 266 6.35 -15.42 19.07
CA ASN A 266 7.19 -15.97 18.02
C ASN A 266 7.42 -17.47 18.24
N ASN A 267 7.70 -17.88 19.48
CA ASN A 267 7.82 -19.31 19.84
C ASN A 267 6.53 -20.07 19.52
N ARG A 268 5.37 -19.44 19.74
CA ARG A 268 4.08 -20.02 19.34
C ARG A 268 3.92 -20.13 17.82
N CYS A 269 4.44 -19.19 17.04
CA CYS A 269 4.45 -19.29 15.59
C CYS A 269 5.35 -20.43 15.10
N ASP A 270 6.53 -20.63 15.71
CA ASP A 270 7.42 -21.77 15.45
C ASP A 270 6.70 -23.10 15.72
N GLU A 271 6.05 -23.24 16.88
CA GLU A 271 5.29 -24.44 17.23
C GLU A 271 4.22 -24.78 16.16
N LEU A 272 3.48 -23.76 15.70
CA LEU A 272 2.49 -23.90 14.64
C LEU A 272 3.14 -24.32 13.32
N ALA A 273 4.23 -23.67 12.92
CA ALA A 273 4.96 -23.98 11.69
C ALA A 273 5.51 -25.41 11.70
N VAL A 274 6.14 -25.82 12.81
CA VAL A 274 6.67 -27.17 13.00
C VAL A 274 5.54 -28.20 12.98
N ALA A 275 4.42 -27.93 13.65
CA ALA A 275 3.27 -28.84 13.65
C ALA A 275 2.70 -29.06 12.25
N GLU A 276 2.58 -28.01 11.44
CA GLU A 276 2.14 -28.12 10.04
C GLU A 276 3.14 -28.88 9.17
N SER A 277 4.45 -28.63 9.34
CA SER A 277 5.49 -29.33 8.57
C SER A 277 5.46 -30.86 8.80
N ARG A 278 5.14 -31.29 10.02
CA ARG A 278 5.07 -32.71 10.40
C ARG A 278 3.90 -33.45 9.78
N LYS A 279 2.85 -32.75 9.33
CA LYS A 279 1.71 -33.39 8.64
C LYS A 279 2.08 -33.97 7.27
N TYR A 280 3.23 -33.57 6.73
CA TYR A 280 3.74 -33.97 5.42
C TYR A 280 5.03 -34.81 5.50
N LYS A 281 5.42 -35.24 6.71
CA LYS A 281 6.49 -36.22 6.94
C LYS A 281 5.93 -37.64 6.89
#